data_AF-A0A9Q1AN76-F1
#
_entry.id   AF-A0A9Q1AN76-F1
#
_cell.length_a   1.000
_cell.length_b   1.000
_cell.length_c   1.000
_cell.angle_alpha   90.00
_cell.angle_beta   90.00
_cell.angle_gamma   90.00
#
_symmetry.space_group_name_H-M   'P 1'
#
loop_
_entity.id
_entity.type
_entity.pdbx_description
1 polymer ?
#
loop_
_entity_poly.entity_id
_entity_poly.type
_entity_poly.pdbx_seq_one_letter_code
_entity_poly.pdbx_strand_id
1 'polypeptide(L)'
;MADRGAGGERGGEHGSLPWVRRPKRRTRMTRWSPPCSPRKYRLPKLSVIPVRRGYWGNKIGKPHTVPCKVTGKCGSVTVRTVPAPRGAGIVAARVPKKVLQFAGIEDVFTLLLPEGLLRLLATFVKATFDCLLKTYGFLTPDFWTETRFIKSPFQEFTDLLAKPTKALVLEDVEA
;
A
#
# COMPACT_ATOMS: atom_id res chain seq x y z
N MET A 1 -6.28 71.58 -0.15
CA MET A 1 -5.89 72.96 0.23
C MET A 1 -6.39 73.18 1.65
N ALA A 2 -5.57 73.77 2.54
CA ALA A 2 -5.55 73.65 4.02
C ALA A 2 -4.74 72.41 4.47
N ASP A 3 -3.40 72.44 4.57
CA ASP A 3 -2.46 73.36 5.26
C ASP A 3 -2.54 73.24 6.80
N ARG A 4 -1.49 72.63 7.39
CA ARG A 4 -0.61 73.22 8.41
C ARG A 4 0.07 72.13 9.25
N GLY A 5 1.39 72.24 9.36
CA GLY A 5 2.20 71.49 10.31
C GLY A 5 2.39 72.22 11.65
N ALA A 6 3.38 71.71 12.38
CA ALA A 6 4.10 72.27 13.52
C ALA A 6 3.69 71.82 14.95
N GLY A 7 4.73 71.59 15.76
CA GLY A 7 4.73 71.39 17.22
C GLY A 7 4.83 69.91 17.61
N GLY A 8 5.93 69.35 18.10
CA GLY A 8 7.01 69.93 18.90
C GLY A 8 6.62 69.96 20.37
N GLU A 9 7.09 68.97 21.16
CA GLU A 9 7.80 69.14 22.45
C GLU A 9 7.83 67.86 23.33
N ARG A 10 9.05 67.50 23.76
CA ARG A 10 9.51 67.16 25.13
C ARG A 10 8.56 66.29 25.99
N GLY A 11 8.90 65.14 26.56
CA GLY A 11 10.16 64.56 27.02
C GLY A 11 9.89 63.82 28.35
N GLY A 12 10.48 62.63 28.55
CA GLY A 12 10.38 61.78 29.76
C GLY A 12 9.20 60.79 29.70
N GLU A 13 9.34 59.49 29.93
CA GLU A 13 10.17 58.82 30.93
C GLU A 13 10.77 57.49 30.43
N HIS A 14 12.01 57.28 30.85
CA HIS A 14 12.80 56.07 31.00
C HIS A 14 12.11 54.71 30.78
N GLY A 15 12.30 54.14 29.58
CA GLY A 15 12.11 52.72 29.27
C GLY A 15 13.45 52.00 29.20
N SER A 16 13.63 51.05 30.11
CA SER A 16 14.82 50.24 30.35
C SER A 16 15.14 49.23 29.24
N LEU A 17 16.38 49.26 28.74
CA LEU A 17 17.07 48.14 28.08
C LEU A 17 18.54 48.19 28.52
N PRO A 18 19.29 47.07 28.67
CA PRO A 18 19.12 45.82 27.93
C PRO A 18 19.28 44.54 28.78
N TRP A 19 18.26 43.68 28.80
CA TRP A 19 18.40 42.31 29.30
C TRP A 19 18.95 41.41 28.20
N VAL A 20 20.23 41.06 28.32
CA VAL A 20 20.88 39.95 27.60
C VAL A 20 20.09 38.67 27.90
N ARG A 21 19.20 38.26 26.99
CA ARG A 21 18.53 36.97 27.09
C ARG A 21 19.44 35.88 26.56
N ARG A 22 19.99 35.12 27.52
CA ARG A 22 20.74 33.87 27.35
C ARG A 22 20.11 32.97 26.27
N PRO A 23 20.92 32.25 25.47
CA PRO A 23 20.40 31.27 24.54
C PRO A 23 19.77 30.13 25.36
N LYS A 24 18.45 29.95 25.21
CA LYS A 24 17.75 28.79 25.75
C LYS A 24 18.31 27.58 25.00
N ARG A 25 19.18 26.81 25.68
CA ARG A 25 19.59 25.47 25.25
C ARG A 25 18.34 24.74 24.78
N ARG A 26 18.23 24.53 23.47
CA ARG A 26 17.15 23.78 22.84
C ARG A 26 17.44 22.29 23.07
N THR A 27 17.43 21.86 24.32
CA THR A 27 17.36 20.44 24.67
C THR A 27 15.94 19.97 24.42
N ARG A 28 15.65 19.67 23.16
CA ARG A 28 14.75 18.58 22.82
C ARG A 28 15.39 17.89 21.62
N MET A 29 16.19 16.87 21.94
CA MET A 29 16.30 15.70 21.10
C MET A 29 14.91 15.47 20.49
N THR A 30 14.81 15.62 19.18
CA THR A 30 13.81 14.91 18.41
C THR A 30 14.04 13.45 18.75
N ARG A 31 13.31 12.95 19.74
CA ARG A 31 13.10 11.53 19.95
C ARG A 31 12.53 11.05 18.62
N TRP A 32 13.39 10.55 17.76
CA TRP A 32 13.01 9.70 16.67
C TRP A 32 12.20 8.61 17.33
N SER A 33 10.87 8.66 17.19
CA SER A 33 10.06 7.50 17.51
C SER A 33 10.56 6.42 16.56
N PRO A 34 11.21 5.34 17.06
CA PRO A 34 11.66 4.27 16.19
C PRO A 34 10.44 3.74 15.42
N PRO A 35 10.60 3.29 14.17
CA PRO A 35 9.52 2.65 13.45
C PRO A 35 8.93 1.56 14.33
N CYS A 36 7.63 1.70 14.56
CA CYS A 36 6.80 0.88 15.41
C CYS A 36 7.02 -0.61 15.10
N SER A 37 7.58 -1.33 16.09
CA SER A 37 7.68 -2.78 16.30
C SER A 37 7.79 -3.71 15.07
N PRO A 38 8.77 -4.65 15.01
CA PRO A 38 8.89 -5.64 13.93
C PRO A 38 7.61 -6.46 13.66
N ARG A 39 6.72 -6.55 14.67
CA ARG A 39 5.42 -7.22 14.56
C ARG A 39 4.52 -6.62 13.47
N LYS A 40 4.59 -5.30 13.22
CA LYS A 40 3.70 -4.62 12.25
C LYS A 40 3.88 -5.13 10.82
N TYR A 41 5.09 -5.57 10.46
CA TYR A 41 5.43 -6.04 9.11
C TYR A 41 5.27 -7.56 8.95
N ARG A 42 5.10 -8.31 10.04
CA ARG A 42 5.06 -9.78 10.01
C ARG A 42 3.80 -10.30 9.32
N LEU A 43 2.64 -9.82 9.75
CA LEU A 43 1.34 -10.25 9.21
C LEU A 43 1.18 -9.97 7.71
N PRO A 44 1.46 -8.75 7.18
CA PRO A 44 1.29 -8.49 5.75
C PRO A 44 2.26 -9.28 4.85
N LYS A 45 3.42 -9.68 5.37
CA LYS A 45 4.36 -10.56 4.64
C LYS A 45 3.83 -11.97 4.46
N LEU A 46 3.00 -12.46 5.40
CA LEU A 46 2.38 -13.79 5.31
C LEU A 46 1.15 -13.79 4.39
N SER A 47 0.45 -12.66 4.27
CA SER A 47 -0.76 -12.52 3.46
C SER A 47 -0.50 -11.98 2.05
N VAL A 48 0.64 -12.30 1.46
CA VAL A 48 0.96 -11.90 0.08
C VAL A 48 0.16 -12.75 -0.88
N ILE A 49 -0.43 -12.10 -1.87
CA ILE A 49 -1.34 -12.71 -2.83
C ILE A 49 -0.79 -12.48 -4.23
N PRO A 50 -0.73 -13.50 -5.10
CA PRO A 50 -0.41 -13.28 -6.50
C PRO A 50 -1.56 -12.52 -7.16
N VAL A 51 -1.23 -11.50 -7.97
CA VAL A 51 -2.23 -10.76 -8.76
C VAL A 51 -2.04 -11.07 -10.23
N ARG A 52 -3.12 -11.48 -10.90
CA ARG A 52 -3.10 -11.70 -12.34
C ARG A 52 -3.26 -10.37 -13.07
N ARG A 53 -2.33 -10.06 -13.95
CA ARG A 53 -2.38 -8.90 -14.86
C ARG A 53 -2.64 -9.38 -16.28
N GLY A 54 -3.28 -8.53 -17.08
CA GLY A 54 -3.69 -8.83 -18.44
C GLY A 54 -3.72 -7.60 -19.32
N TYR A 55 -4.51 -7.71 -20.39
CA TYR A 55 -4.68 -6.71 -21.43
C TYR A 55 -6.17 -6.39 -21.57
N TRP A 56 -6.48 -5.16 -21.96
CA TRP A 56 -7.87 -4.76 -22.21
C TRP A 56 -8.41 -5.30 -23.55
N GLY A 57 -7.52 -5.51 -24.51
CA GLY A 57 -7.85 -6.09 -25.82
C GLY A 57 -6.60 -6.58 -26.53
N ASN A 58 -5.78 -5.65 -27.04
CA ASN A 58 -4.57 -6.04 -27.77
C ASN A 58 -3.43 -6.43 -26.82
N LYS A 59 -2.76 -7.56 -27.12
CA LYS A 59 -1.67 -8.14 -26.31
C LYS A 59 -0.32 -7.52 -26.67
N ILE A 60 -0.19 -6.20 -26.55
CA ILE A 60 1.06 -5.48 -26.88
C ILE A 60 1.90 -5.26 -25.61
N GLY A 61 3.18 -5.65 -25.65
CA GLY A 61 4.16 -5.33 -24.59
C GLY A 61 3.86 -6.02 -23.26
N LYS A 62 4.04 -5.29 -22.14
CA LYS A 62 3.80 -5.83 -20.79
C LYS A 62 2.31 -5.74 -20.38
N PRO A 63 1.79 -6.68 -19.57
CA PRO A 63 0.43 -6.60 -19.06
C PRO A 63 0.29 -5.40 -18.10
N HIS A 64 -0.70 -4.55 -18.33
CA HIS A 64 -0.87 -3.24 -17.68
C HIS A 64 -2.18 -3.12 -16.89
N THR A 65 -3.16 -3.98 -17.17
CA THR A 65 -4.53 -3.91 -16.63
C THR A 65 -4.98 -5.23 -16.00
N VAL A 66 -6.20 -5.29 -15.49
CA VAL A 66 -6.83 -6.52 -14.97
C VAL A 66 -7.35 -7.34 -16.16
N PRO A 67 -7.29 -8.69 -16.16
CA PRO A 67 -7.72 -9.49 -17.32
C PRO A 67 -9.24 -9.45 -17.57
N CYS A 68 -10.05 -9.33 -16.53
CA CYS A 68 -11.51 -9.39 -16.61
C CYS A 68 -12.15 -8.39 -15.65
N LYS A 69 -13.45 -8.16 -15.79
CA LYS A 69 -14.22 -7.38 -14.82
C LYS A 69 -14.39 -8.23 -13.56
N VAL A 70 -13.83 -7.81 -12.43
CA VAL A 70 -13.88 -8.59 -11.18
C VAL A 70 -14.60 -7.79 -10.10
N THR A 71 -15.36 -8.48 -9.27
CA THR A 71 -16.13 -7.88 -8.17
C THR A 71 -15.67 -8.47 -6.84
N GLY A 72 -15.30 -7.59 -5.90
CA GLY A 72 -14.93 -7.94 -4.53
C GLY A 72 -15.91 -7.29 -3.55
N LYS A 73 -16.33 -8.02 -2.52
CA LYS A 73 -17.28 -7.53 -1.51
C LYS A 73 -16.70 -7.69 -0.11
N CYS A 74 -16.79 -6.64 0.70
CA CYS A 74 -16.48 -6.72 2.13
C CYS A 74 -17.46 -5.84 2.91
N GLY A 75 -18.30 -6.47 3.73
CA GLY A 75 -19.39 -5.79 4.41
C GLY A 75 -20.40 -5.21 3.42
N SER A 76 -20.76 -3.94 3.60
CA SER A 76 -21.67 -3.17 2.73
C SER A 76 -20.99 -2.60 1.47
N VAL A 77 -19.69 -2.84 1.30
CA VAL A 77 -18.89 -2.25 0.22
C VAL A 77 -18.63 -3.26 -0.87
N THR A 78 -19.06 -2.95 -2.08
CA THR A 78 -18.75 -3.73 -3.28
C THR A 78 -17.83 -2.91 -4.19
N VAL A 79 -16.63 -3.43 -4.44
CA VAL A 79 -15.66 -2.85 -5.37
C VAL A 79 -15.67 -3.67 -6.65
N ARG A 80 -15.79 -3.01 -7.80
CA ARG A 80 -15.63 -3.63 -9.11
C ARG A 80 -14.41 -3.04 -9.81
N THR A 81 -13.50 -3.90 -10.28
CA THR A 81 -12.42 -3.50 -11.17
C THR A 81 -12.86 -3.74 -12.60
N VAL A 82 -12.64 -2.75 -13.46
CA VAL A 82 -12.95 -2.80 -14.87
C VAL A 82 -11.65 -2.51 -15.63
N PRO A 83 -11.28 -3.35 -16.61
CA PRO A 83 -10.06 -3.15 -17.35
C PRO A 83 -10.14 -1.86 -18.17
N ALA A 84 -9.06 -1.08 -18.11
CA ALA A 84 -8.92 0.18 -18.81
C ALA A 84 -7.89 0.08 -19.96
N PRO A 85 -8.02 0.92 -21.01
CA PRO A 85 -6.99 1.06 -22.05
C PRO A 85 -5.69 1.63 -21.48
N ARG A 86 -4.60 1.49 -22.23
CA ARG A 86 -3.30 2.04 -21.86
C ARG A 86 -3.32 3.56 -21.72
N GLY A 87 -2.70 4.06 -20.66
CA GLY A 87 -2.58 5.49 -20.39
C GLY A 87 -3.79 6.09 -19.67
N ALA A 88 -4.79 5.27 -19.31
CA ALA A 88 -5.90 5.70 -18.46
C ALA A 88 -5.45 5.99 -17.01
N GLY A 89 -4.41 5.30 -16.55
CA GLY A 89 -3.95 5.32 -15.18
C GLY A 89 -4.94 4.68 -14.20
N ILE A 90 -4.61 4.77 -12.91
CA ILE A 90 -5.46 4.23 -11.84
C ILE A 90 -6.53 5.25 -11.47
N VAL A 91 -7.75 5.01 -11.93
CA VAL A 91 -8.94 5.80 -11.58
C VAL A 91 -9.62 5.14 -10.38
N ALA A 92 -9.18 5.58 -9.20
CA ALA A 92 -9.67 5.10 -7.91
C ALA A 92 -9.51 6.16 -6.83
N ALA A 93 -10.19 5.97 -5.69
CA ALA A 93 -9.97 6.79 -4.50
C ALA A 93 -8.51 6.68 -3.97
N ARG A 94 -8.12 7.53 -3.02
CA ARG A 94 -6.72 7.61 -2.53
C ARG A 94 -6.18 6.30 -1.93
N VAL A 95 -7.02 5.56 -1.21
CA VAL A 95 -6.68 4.28 -0.55
C VAL A 95 -6.57 3.09 -1.52
N PRO A 96 -7.57 2.78 -2.38
CA PRO A 96 -7.46 1.69 -3.38
C PRO A 96 -6.30 1.92 -4.33
N LYS A 97 -6.07 3.19 -4.69
CA LYS A 97 -5.01 3.56 -5.62
C LYS A 97 -3.64 3.07 -5.15
N LYS A 98 -3.34 3.16 -3.86
CA LYS A 98 -2.10 2.63 -3.28
C LYS A 98 -2.03 1.10 -3.35
N VAL A 99 -3.13 0.41 -3.06
CA VAL A 99 -3.19 -1.06 -3.11
C VAL A 99 -2.96 -1.56 -4.55
N LEU A 100 -3.60 -0.91 -5.53
CA LEU A 100 -3.44 -1.23 -6.95
C LEU A 100 -2.03 -0.91 -7.47
N GLN A 101 -1.39 0.14 -6.95
CA GLN A 101 0.01 0.44 -7.21
C GLN A 101 0.94 -0.65 -6.67
N PHE A 102 0.70 -1.16 -5.45
CA PHE A 102 1.47 -2.28 -4.91
C PHE A 102 1.26 -3.58 -5.70
N ALA A 103 0.08 -3.77 -6.29
CA ALA A 103 -0.19 -4.88 -7.19
C ALA A 103 0.47 -4.75 -8.57
N GLY A 104 1.06 -3.58 -8.89
CA GLY A 104 1.70 -3.33 -10.19
C GLY A 104 0.73 -3.23 -11.36
N ILE A 105 -0.51 -2.80 -11.10
CA ILE A 105 -1.51 -2.47 -12.13
C ILE A 105 -1.38 -0.98 -12.45
N GLU A 106 -1.25 -0.66 -13.73
CA GLU A 106 -1.03 0.70 -14.21
C GLU A 106 -2.35 1.36 -14.60
N ASP A 107 -3.22 0.64 -15.29
CA ASP A 107 -4.47 1.14 -15.84
C ASP A 107 -5.66 0.32 -15.32
N VAL A 108 -6.58 0.96 -14.60
CA VAL A 108 -7.82 0.31 -14.14
C VAL A 108 -8.88 1.35 -13.77
N PHE A 109 -10.12 1.07 -14.15
CA PHE A 109 -11.28 1.79 -13.63
C PHE A 109 -11.83 1.03 -12.43
N THR A 110 -12.01 1.73 -11.31
CA THR A 110 -12.68 1.16 -10.13
C THR A 110 -14.06 1.78 -9.97
N LEU A 111 -15.06 0.92 -9.87
CA LEU A 111 -16.43 1.32 -9.56
C LEU A 111 -16.72 0.87 -8.14
N LEU A 112 -17.09 1.82 -7.28
CA LEU A 112 -17.48 1.55 -5.91
C LEU A 112 -18.98 1.67 -5.81
N LEU A 113 -19.65 0.57 -5.45
CA LEU A 113 -21.07 0.58 -5.12
C LEU A 113 -21.21 0.37 -3.61
N PRO A 114 -21.47 1.44 -2.84
CA PRO A 114 -21.84 1.31 -1.45
C PRO A 114 -23.33 0.94 -1.33
N GLU A 115 -23.61 -0.20 -0.71
CA GLU A 115 -24.98 -0.59 -0.31
C GLU A 115 -25.32 -0.04 1.09
N GLY A 116 -24.46 0.82 1.66
CA GLY A 116 -24.61 1.39 2.99
C GLY A 116 -23.45 2.32 3.37
N LEU A 117 -23.20 2.48 4.66
CA LEU A 117 -22.26 3.48 5.14
C LEU A 117 -20.77 3.05 5.02
N LEU A 118 -20.01 3.80 4.22
CA LEU A 118 -18.59 3.59 3.89
C LEU A 118 -17.58 4.05 4.99
N ARG A 119 -17.88 3.93 6.28
CA ARG A 119 -17.08 4.66 7.30
C ARG A 119 -15.72 4.06 7.69
N LEU A 120 -15.39 2.82 7.29
CA LEU A 120 -14.11 2.19 7.66
C LEU A 120 -13.19 1.99 6.45
N LEU A 121 -12.04 2.67 6.43
CA LEU A 121 -10.99 2.50 5.42
C LEU A 121 -10.54 1.03 5.28
N ALA A 122 -10.64 0.26 6.36
CA ALA A 122 -10.26 -1.15 6.40
C ALA A 122 -11.16 -2.05 5.53
N THR A 123 -12.48 -1.83 5.52
CA THR A 123 -13.41 -2.63 4.69
C THR A 123 -13.17 -2.35 3.21
N PHE A 124 -12.88 -1.08 2.90
CA PHE A 124 -12.55 -0.66 1.56
C PHE A 124 -11.27 -1.34 1.03
N VAL A 125 -10.19 -1.34 1.83
CA VAL A 125 -8.95 -2.06 1.49
C VAL A 125 -9.21 -3.55 1.32
N LYS A 126 -9.96 -4.16 2.24
CA LYS A 126 -10.24 -5.60 2.18
C LYS A 126 -11.09 -5.99 0.96
N ALA A 127 -12.06 -5.17 0.57
CA ALA A 127 -12.83 -5.37 -0.66
C ALA A 127 -11.95 -5.29 -1.92
N THR A 128 -10.96 -4.38 -1.95
CA THR A 128 -10.00 -4.33 -3.07
C THR A 128 -9.11 -5.57 -3.13
N PHE A 129 -8.65 -6.07 -1.98
CA PHE A 129 -7.87 -7.31 -1.92
C PHE A 129 -8.68 -8.53 -2.38
N ASP A 130 -9.95 -8.63 -1.98
CA ASP A 130 -10.86 -9.69 -2.43
C ASP A 130 -11.06 -9.67 -3.96
N CYS A 131 -11.14 -8.47 -4.54
CA CYS A 131 -11.21 -8.31 -5.98
C CYS A 131 -9.93 -8.83 -6.67
N LEU A 132 -8.76 -8.52 -6.13
CA LEU A 132 -7.48 -8.99 -6.67
C LEU A 132 -7.30 -10.52 -6.52
N LEU A 133 -7.72 -11.10 -5.40
CA LEU A 133 -7.73 -12.55 -5.19
C LEU A 133 -8.53 -13.29 -6.28
N LYS A 134 -9.71 -12.77 -6.60
CA LYS A 134 -10.61 -13.37 -7.59
C LYS A 134 -10.11 -13.25 -9.03
N THR A 135 -9.04 -12.49 -9.31
CA THR A 135 -8.46 -12.42 -10.65
C THR A 135 -7.94 -13.76 -11.17
N TYR A 136 -7.44 -14.62 -10.29
CA TYR A 136 -7.05 -16.00 -10.62
C TYR A 136 -8.23 -16.98 -10.57
N GLY A 137 -9.32 -16.64 -9.87
CA GLY A 137 -10.53 -17.46 -9.84
C GLY A 137 -11.31 -17.44 -11.15
N PHE A 138 -11.05 -16.48 -12.04
CA PHE A 138 -11.69 -16.41 -13.35
C PHE A 138 -10.93 -17.24 -14.38
N LEU A 139 -11.59 -18.26 -14.91
CA LEU A 139 -11.04 -19.14 -15.93
C LEU A 139 -11.17 -18.50 -17.31
N THR A 140 -10.04 -18.07 -17.87
CA THR A 140 -9.92 -17.60 -19.25
C THR A 140 -9.47 -18.74 -20.17
N PRO A 141 -9.73 -18.67 -21.49
CA PRO A 141 -9.29 -19.68 -22.45
C PRO A 141 -7.79 -20.02 -22.38
N ASP A 142 -6.93 -19.06 -22.03
CA ASP A 142 -5.49 -19.30 -21.86
C ASP A 142 -5.15 -20.34 -20.76
N PHE A 143 -6.09 -20.68 -19.86
CA PHE A 143 -5.93 -21.63 -18.76
C PHE A 143 -6.79 -22.89 -18.88
N TRP A 144 -7.41 -23.14 -20.04
CA TRP A 144 -8.23 -24.35 -20.25
C TRP A 144 -7.41 -25.61 -20.51
N THR A 145 -6.13 -25.47 -20.85
CA THR A 145 -5.23 -26.60 -21.05
C THR A 145 -5.07 -27.38 -19.75
N GLU A 146 -5.08 -28.72 -19.86
CA GLU A 146 -4.90 -29.60 -18.71
C GLU A 146 -3.59 -29.30 -17.96
N THR A 147 -3.70 -29.04 -16.65
CA THR A 147 -2.54 -28.79 -15.80
C THR A 147 -1.86 -30.10 -15.46
N ARG A 148 -0.57 -30.21 -15.77
CA ARG A 148 0.27 -31.32 -15.31
C ARG A 148 0.60 -31.13 -13.83
N PHE A 149 0.09 -32.02 -12.97
CA PHE A 149 0.39 -31.98 -11.55
C PHE A 149 1.81 -32.45 -11.28
N ILE A 150 2.63 -31.57 -10.71
CA ILE A 150 3.95 -31.91 -10.17
C ILE A 150 3.80 -32.47 -8.75
N LYS A 151 4.82 -33.22 -8.27
CA LYS A 151 4.85 -33.69 -6.89
C LYS A 151 4.90 -32.50 -5.93
N SER A 152 4.29 -32.64 -4.77
CA SER A 152 4.37 -31.57 -3.76
C SER A 152 5.79 -31.49 -3.18
N PRO A 153 6.29 -30.31 -2.80
CA PRO A 153 7.63 -30.19 -2.23
C PRO A 153 7.79 -31.00 -0.94
N PHE A 154 6.72 -31.21 -0.18
CA PHE A 154 6.73 -32.09 1.00
C PHE A 154 7.03 -33.55 0.63
N GLN A 155 6.58 -33.99 -0.54
CA GLN A 155 6.82 -35.34 -1.03
C GLN A 155 8.24 -35.50 -1.61
N GLU A 156 8.79 -34.46 -2.24
CA GLU A 156 10.16 -34.50 -2.78
C GLU A 156 11.23 -34.47 -1.68
N PHE A 157 11.01 -33.67 -0.64
CA PHE A 157 11.95 -33.51 0.47
C PHE A 157 11.57 -34.35 1.70
N THR A 158 10.78 -35.42 1.54
CA THR A 158 10.35 -36.28 2.65
C THR A 158 11.54 -36.83 3.43
N ASP A 159 12.60 -37.26 2.74
CA ASP A 159 13.80 -37.83 3.37
C ASP A 159 14.54 -36.81 4.24
N LEU A 160 14.55 -35.53 3.85
CA LEU A 160 15.15 -34.45 4.64
C LEU A 160 14.31 -34.10 5.86
N LEU A 161 12.98 -34.09 5.71
CA LEU A 161 12.05 -33.76 6.79
C LEU A 161 11.93 -34.88 7.83
N ALA A 162 12.21 -36.13 7.45
CA ALA A 162 12.24 -37.28 8.35
C ALA A 162 13.45 -37.27 9.29
N LYS A 163 14.56 -36.63 8.90
CA LYS A 163 15.74 -36.50 9.75
C LYS A 163 15.42 -35.61 10.97
N PRO A 164 15.83 -35.98 12.19
CA PRO A 164 15.63 -35.13 13.36
C PRO A 164 16.41 -33.83 13.18
N THR A 165 15.80 -32.69 13.56
CA THR A 165 16.33 -31.34 13.30
C THR A 165 17.74 -31.09 13.83
N LYS A 166 18.19 -31.87 14.83
CA LYS A 166 19.54 -31.79 15.41
C LYS A 166 20.63 -32.40 14.51
N ALA A 167 20.29 -33.36 13.66
CA ALA A 167 21.24 -34.03 12.77
C ALA A 167 21.56 -33.21 11.51
N LEU A 168 20.66 -32.31 11.08
CA LEU A 168 20.84 -31.49 9.88
C LEU A 168 21.88 -30.37 10.05
N VAL A 169 22.09 -29.86 11.27
CA VAL A 169 22.98 -28.72 11.54
C VAL A 169 24.47 -29.10 11.53
N LEU A 170 24.79 -30.40 11.65
CA LEU A 170 26.18 -30.86 11.75
C LEU A 170 26.83 -31.11 10.38
N GLU A 171 26.06 -31.39 9.32
CA GLU A 171 26.63 -31.68 7.98
C GLU A 171 27.02 -30.41 7.20
N ASP A 172 26.41 -29.26 7.48
CA ASP A 172 26.69 -27.99 6.75
C ASP A 172 27.93 -27.22 7.27
N VAL A 173 28.54 -27.65 8.37
CA VAL A 173 29.69 -26.95 9.01
C VAL A 173 31.05 -27.55 8.63
N GLU A 174 31.07 -28.72 7.98
CA GLU A 174 32.29 -29.46 7.62
C GLU A 174 32.64 -29.43 6.11
N ALA A 175 32.09 -28.46 5.35
CA ALA A 175 32.42 -28.23 3.94
C ALA A 175 33.02 -26.84 3.68
#